data_AF-A0A9E6BBM8-F1
#
_entry.id   AF-A0A9E6BBM8-F1
#
_cell.length_a   1.000
_cell.length_b   1.000
_cell.length_c   1.000
_cell.angle_alpha   90.00
_cell.angle_beta   90.00
_cell.angle_gamma   90.00
#
_symmetry.space_group_name_H-M   'P 1'
#
loop_
_entity.id
_entity.type
_entity.pdbx_description
1 polymer ?
#
loop_
_entity_poly.entity_id
_entity_poly.type
_entity_poly.pdbx_seq_one_letter_code
_entity_poly.pdbx_strand_id
1 'polypeptide(L)'
;MKKKAPSKEDTLKSFVEALDEIERLKGIKKSDVLAAVETALVAAYKKDYKAAQNVRVKIDPVTGVIDMFSQKVVCETTEDEITQISLEEAKQYGDNVQLGDVLEFRLEPADFGRVAAQNAKQYILQQIKEG
;
A
#
# COMPACT_ATOMS: atom_id res chain seq x y z
N MET A 1 -24.95 -14.61 22.30
CA MET A 1 -24.64 -13.22 21.91
C MET A 1 -23.60 -13.25 20.80
N LYS A 2 -23.95 -12.95 19.54
CA LYS A 2 -23.01 -12.97 18.42
C LYS A 2 -22.27 -11.62 18.38
N LYS A 3 -20.96 -11.60 18.66
CA LYS A 3 -20.13 -10.38 18.48
C LYS A 3 -20.14 -10.05 16.98
N LYS A 4 -20.74 -8.91 16.62
CA LYS A 4 -20.73 -8.37 15.26
C LYS A 4 -19.26 -8.10 14.89
N ALA A 5 -18.79 -8.64 13.77
CA ALA A 5 -17.44 -8.36 13.29
C ALA A 5 -17.29 -6.84 13.08
N PRO A 6 -16.15 -6.23 13.47
CA PRO A 6 -15.93 -4.80 13.29
C PRO A 6 -16.00 -4.44 11.81
N SER A 7 -16.56 -3.27 11.48
CA SER A 7 -16.62 -2.79 10.10
C SER A 7 -15.22 -2.39 9.59
N LYS A 8 -15.07 -2.17 8.27
CA LYS A 8 -13.80 -1.70 7.68
C LYS A 8 -13.36 -0.37 8.31
N GLU A 9 -14.28 0.58 8.50
CA GLU A 9 -14.00 1.86 9.16
C GLU A 9 -13.59 1.70 10.62
N ASP A 10 -14.25 0.82 11.38
CA ASP A 10 -13.89 0.57 12.79
C ASP A 10 -12.48 -0.03 12.91
N THR A 11 -12.08 -0.87 11.95
CA THR A 11 -10.77 -1.51 11.93
C THR A 11 -9.66 -0.50 11.60
N LEU A 12 -9.89 0.39 10.64
CA LEU A 12 -8.91 1.42 10.24
C LEU A 12 -8.72 2.46 11.33
N LYS A 13 -9.81 2.88 12.00
CA LYS A 13 -9.72 3.79 13.15
C LYS A 13 -8.88 3.18 14.29
N SER A 14 -9.09 1.89 14.57
CA SER A 14 -8.27 1.17 15.57
C SER A 14 -6.79 1.00 15.18
N PHE A 15 -6.48 1.02 13.88
CA PHE A 15 -5.10 0.93 13.38
C PHE A 15 -4.34 2.24 13.65
N VAL A 16 -4.94 3.39 13.32
CA VAL A 16 -4.34 4.71 13.53
C VAL A 16 -4.12 4.98 15.03
N GLU A 17 -5.11 4.67 15.86
CA GLU A 17 -5.01 4.81 17.32
C GLU A 17 -3.90 3.95 17.92
N ALA A 18 -3.72 2.71 17.42
CA ALA A 18 -2.64 1.83 17.87
C ALA A 18 -1.24 2.36 17.49
N LEU A 19 -1.12 3.04 16.33
CA LEU A 19 0.14 3.68 15.95
C LEU A 19 0.49 4.85 16.87
N ASP A 20 -0.49 5.67 17.24
CA ASP A 20 -0.31 6.80 18.16
C ASP A 20 0.12 6.30 19.55
N GLU A 21 -0.40 5.15 19.97
CA GLU A 21 0.00 4.52 21.24
C GLU A 21 1.42 3.95 21.19
N ILE A 22 1.83 3.33 20.08
CA ILE A 22 3.21 2.85 19.88
C ILE A 22 4.20 4.02 19.93
N GLU A 23 3.87 5.14 19.28
CA GLU A 23 4.72 6.33 19.31
C GLU A 23 4.85 6.90 20.73
N ARG A 24 3.73 6.98 21.46
CA ARG A 24 3.72 7.47 22.84
C ARG A 24 4.50 6.58 23.81
N LEU A 25 4.34 5.25 23.72
CA LEU A 25 4.91 4.31 24.68
C LEU A 25 6.35 3.92 24.36
N LYS A 26 6.66 3.74 23.07
CA LYS A 26 7.96 3.21 22.62
C LYS A 26 8.86 4.29 21.98
N GLY A 27 8.33 5.49 21.72
CA GLY A 27 9.08 6.56 21.06
C GLY A 27 9.37 6.29 19.58
N ILE A 28 8.68 5.32 18.96
CA ILE A 28 8.85 4.97 17.56
C ILE A 28 7.90 5.83 16.74
N LYS A 29 8.43 6.60 15.80
CA LYS A 29 7.60 7.49 14.98
C LYS A 29 6.59 6.67 14.18
N LYS A 30 5.35 7.14 14.17
CA LYS A 30 4.28 6.55 13.37
C LYS A 30 4.65 6.40 11.89
N SER A 31 5.39 7.35 11.33
CA SER A 31 5.91 7.28 9.96
C SER A 31 6.75 6.04 9.69
N ASP A 32 7.56 5.62 10.66
CA ASP A 32 8.52 4.52 10.48
C ASP A 32 7.77 3.18 10.53
N VAL A 33 6.79 3.07 11.42
CA VAL A 33 5.89 1.90 11.49
C VAL A 33 5.03 1.81 10.22
N LEU A 34 4.49 2.92 9.74
CA LEU A 34 3.72 2.97 8.50
C LEU A 34 4.55 2.52 7.30
N ALA A 35 5.79 3.03 7.15
CA ALA A 35 6.69 2.62 6.08
C ALA A 35 7.04 1.12 6.14
N ALA A 36 7.19 0.57 7.35
CA ALA A 36 7.40 -0.87 7.54
C ALA A 36 6.17 -1.68 7.11
N VAL A 37 4.96 -1.23 7.46
CA VAL A 37 3.70 -1.88 7.05
C VAL A 37 3.49 -1.78 5.54
N GLU A 38 3.72 -0.62 4.93
CA GLU A 38 3.67 -0.43 3.47
C GLU A 38 4.59 -1.42 2.74
N THR A 39 5.84 -1.54 3.22
CA THR A 39 6.82 -2.49 2.67
C THR A 39 6.36 -3.93 2.80
N ALA A 40 5.82 -4.31 3.96
CA ALA A 40 5.28 -5.65 4.20
C ALA A 40 4.09 -5.97 3.27
N LEU A 41 3.21 -4.99 3.06
CA LEU A 41 2.06 -5.12 2.15
C LEU A 41 2.50 -5.29 0.70
N VAL A 42 3.48 -4.49 0.24
CA VAL A 42 4.08 -4.65 -1.10
C VAL A 42 4.67 -6.05 -1.26
N ALA A 43 5.43 -6.54 -0.27
CA ALA A 43 6.03 -7.87 -0.32
C ALA A 43 4.98 -9.00 -0.38
N ALA A 44 3.90 -8.86 0.41
CA ALA A 44 2.79 -9.81 0.39
C ALA A 44 2.09 -9.82 -0.98
N TYR A 45 1.83 -8.64 -1.55
CA TYR A 45 1.20 -8.52 -2.86
C TYR A 45 2.05 -9.14 -3.97
N LYS A 46 3.36 -8.85 -3.98
CA LYS A 46 4.30 -9.42 -4.96
C LYS A 46 4.36 -10.95 -4.92
N LYS A 47 4.22 -11.53 -3.72
CA LYS A 47 4.23 -12.99 -3.54
C LYS A 47 3.00 -13.66 -4.14
N ASP A 48 1.84 -13.04 -3.97
CA ASP A 48 0.56 -13.59 -4.42
C ASP A 48 0.32 -13.30 -5.92
N TYR A 49 0.80 -12.16 -6.42
CA TYR A 49 0.64 -11.71 -7.80
C TYR A 49 2.00 -11.56 -8.49
N LYS A 50 2.51 -12.67 -9.03
CA LYS A 50 3.83 -12.79 -9.71
C LYS A 50 4.09 -11.74 -10.81
N ALA A 51 3.05 -11.11 -11.33
CA ALA A 51 3.10 -10.09 -12.38
C ALA A 51 3.42 -8.67 -11.84
N ALA A 52 3.13 -8.36 -10.57
CA ALA A 52 3.09 -6.99 -10.09
C ALA A 52 4.36 -6.58 -9.34
N GLN A 53 5.51 -6.60 -10.02
CA GLN A 53 6.81 -6.27 -9.39
C GLN A 53 6.96 -4.78 -9.04
N ASN A 54 6.16 -3.94 -9.67
CA ASN A 54 6.19 -2.48 -9.66
C ASN A 54 5.02 -1.89 -8.86
N VAL A 55 4.80 -2.37 -7.64
CA VAL A 55 3.69 -1.90 -6.80
C VAL A 55 4.18 -1.06 -5.64
N ARG A 56 3.48 0.04 -5.42
CA ARG A 56 3.63 0.93 -4.28
C ARG A 56 2.35 0.91 -3.45
N VAL A 57 2.51 0.80 -2.14
CA VAL A 57 1.41 0.96 -1.17
C VAL A 57 1.64 2.26 -0.43
N LYS A 58 0.58 3.00 -0.19
CA LYS A 58 0.59 4.22 0.62
C LYS A 58 -0.53 4.14 1.64
N ILE A 59 -0.22 4.42 2.89
CA ILE A 59 -1.20 4.44 3.98
C ILE A 59 -1.36 5.88 4.43
N ASP A 60 -2.60 6.36 4.44
CA ASP A 60 -2.92 7.66 4.99
C ASP A 60 -2.73 7.62 6.53
N PRO A 61 -1.84 8.46 7.09
CA PRO A 61 -1.50 8.40 8.51
C PRO A 61 -2.62 8.88 9.43
N VAL A 62 -3.64 9.56 8.91
CA VAL A 62 -4.74 10.13 9.68
C VAL A 62 -5.96 9.21 9.66
N THR A 63 -6.31 8.70 8.48
CA THR A 63 -7.51 7.89 8.25
C THR A 63 -7.22 6.39 8.26
N GLY A 64 -5.97 5.99 8.07
CA GLY A 64 -5.57 4.60 7.89
C GLY A 64 -5.96 4.02 6.52
N VAL A 65 -6.51 4.83 5.61
CA VAL A 65 -6.88 4.39 4.26
C VAL A 65 -5.63 3.91 3.53
N ILE A 66 -5.72 2.73 2.94
CA ILE A 66 -4.64 2.11 2.19
C ILE A 66 -4.92 2.27 0.70
N ASP A 67 -4.01 2.94 0.02
CA ASP A 67 -3.99 3.07 -1.43
C ASP A 67 -2.85 2.26 -2.02
N MET A 68 -3.11 1.66 -3.18
CA MET A 68 -2.13 0.86 -3.89
C MET A 68 -2.05 1.30 -5.33
N PHE A 69 -0.83 1.34 -5.86
CA PHE A 69 -0.54 1.85 -7.19
C PHE A 69 0.40 0.88 -7.91
N SER A 70 0.15 0.60 -9.18
CA SER A 70 1.16 0.04 -10.07
C SER A 70 1.93 1.17 -10.74
N GLN A 71 3.24 0.99 -10.92
CA GLN A 71 4.16 2.02 -11.38
C GLN A 71 4.76 1.62 -12.72
N LYS A 72 4.36 2.27 -13.82
CA LYS A 72 4.94 1.97 -15.14
C LYS A 72 6.00 2.99 -15.50
N VAL A 73 7.17 2.51 -15.93
CA VAL A 73 8.24 3.36 -16.45
C VAL A 73 7.95 3.70 -17.92
N VAL A 74 8.09 4.96 -18.28
CA VAL A 74 7.88 5.44 -19.63
C VAL A 74 9.09 5.08 -20.49
N CYS A 75 8.88 4.26 -21.50
CA CYS A 75 9.93 3.75 -22.38
C CYS A 75 9.63 4.10 -23.85
N GLU A 76 10.65 4.07 -24.69
CA GLU A 76 10.49 4.27 -26.13
C GLU A 76 9.81 3.06 -26.77
N THR A 77 10.27 1.86 -26.41
CA THR A 77 9.64 0.58 -26.78
C THR A 77 9.27 -0.17 -25.51
N THR A 78 8.08 -0.75 -25.48
CA THR A 78 7.59 -1.55 -24.34
C THR A 78 8.07 -3.00 -24.48
N GLU A 79 8.92 -3.46 -23.57
CA GLU A 79 9.36 -4.85 -23.45
C GLU A 79 8.51 -5.66 -22.45
N ASP A 80 7.95 -4.97 -21.45
CA ASP A 80 7.07 -5.55 -20.44
C ASP A 80 5.89 -4.60 -20.18
N GLU A 81 4.72 -4.96 -20.69
CA GLU A 81 3.49 -4.16 -20.57
C GLU A 81 3.03 -3.99 -19.12
N ILE A 82 3.53 -4.78 -18.17
CA ILE A 82 3.16 -4.66 -16.76
C ILE A 82 3.97 -3.57 -16.07
N THR A 83 5.27 -3.47 -16.39
CA THR A 83 6.22 -2.56 -15.76
C THR A 83 6.56 -1.34 -16.59
N GLN A 84 6.20 -1.34 -17.87
CA GLN A 84 6.53 -0.29 -18.82
C GLN A 84 5.29 0.21 -19.56
N ILE A 85 5.37 1.45 -20.03
CA ILE A 85 4.37 2.10 -20.87
C ILE A 85 5.09 2.88 -21.97
N SER A 86 4.58 2.82 -23.21
CA SER A 86 5.21 3.58 -24.30
C SER A 86 5.05 5.08 -24.09
N LEU A 87 5.98 5.90 -24.57
CA LEU A 87 5.84 7.37 -24.50
C LEU A 87 4.53 7.87 -25.14
N GLU A 88 4.11 7.23 -26.23
CA GLU A 88 2.86 7.57 -26.93
C GLU A 88 1.64 7.34 -26.04
N GLU A 89 1.57 6.18 -25.39
CA GLU A 89 0.48 5.86 -24.45
C GLU A 89 0.58 6.70 -23.17
N ALA A 90 1.79 6.93 -22.67
CA ALA A 90 2.04 7.72 -21.47
C ALA A 90 1.56 9.17 -21.61
N LYS A 91 1.69 9.75 -22.81
CA LYS A 91 1.19 11.10 -23.12
C LYS A 91 -0.32 11.25 -23.00
N GLN A 92 -1.10 10.15 -23.07
CA GLN A 92 -2.55 10.20 -22.82
C GLN A 92 -2.89 10.55 -21.37
N TYR A 93 -1.95 10.35 -20.44
CA TYR A 93 -2.09 10.66 -19.02
C TYR A 93 -1.48 12.02 -18.65
N GLY A 94 -0.76 12.66 -19.57
CA GLY A 94 -0.21 14.00 -19.39
C GLY A 94 0.71 14.43 -20.54
N ASP A 95 0.50 15.64 -21.04
CA ASP A 95 1.25 16.17 -22.20
C ASP A 95 2.75 16.39 -21.92
N ASN A 96 3.12 16.53 -20.65
CA ASN A 96 4.50 16.81 -20.22
C ASN A 96 5.31 15.55 -19.86
N VAL A 97 4.77 14.36 -20.09
CA VAL A 97 5.44 13.10 -19.75
C VAL A 97 6.65 12.86 -20.66
N GLN A 98 7.76 12.43 -20.06
CA GLN A 98 9.05 12.20 -20.72
C GLN A 98 9.50 10.74 -20.58
N LEU A 99 10.44 10.34 -21.45
CA LEU A 99 11.10 9.03 -21.31
C LEU A 99 11.81 8.94 -19.97
N GLY A 100 11.63 7.80 -19.29
CA GLY A 100 12.15 7.55 -17.95
C GLY A 100 11.25 8.00 -16.80
N ASP A 101 10.16 8.72 -17.07
CA ASP A 101 9.17 9.05 -16.05
C ASP A 101 8.48 7.79 -15.50
N VAL A 102 7.91 7.91 -14.30
CA VAL A 102 7.13 6.83 -13.67
C VAL A 102 5.69 7.29 -13.52
N LEU A 103 4.77 6.61 -14.20
CA LEU A 103 3.34 6.82 -14.06
C LEU A 103 2.76 5.85 -13.03
N GLU A 104 1.95 6.39 -12.11
CA GLU A 104 1.27 5.61 -11.08
C GLU A 104 -0.20 5.40 -11.44
N PHE A 105 -0.63 4.14 -11.52
CA PHE A 105 -2.00 3.75 -11.78
C PHE A 105 -2.62 3.15 -10.53
N ARG A 106 -3.74 3.73 -10.07
CA ARG A 106 -4.42 3.26 -8.86
C ARG A 106 -4.99 1.86 -9.10
N LEU A 107 -4.68 0.95 -8.18
CA LEU A 107 -5.21 -0.40 -8.17
C LEU A 107 -6.47 -0.46 -7.29
N GLU A 108 -7.52 -1.09 -7.80
CA GLU A 108 -8.77 -1.22 -7.07
C GLU A 108 -8.59 -2.13 -5.83
N PRO A 109 -8.99 -1.68 -4.62
CA PRO A 109 -8.77 -2.43 -3.38
C PRO A 109 -9.61 -3.71 -3.23
N ALA A 110 -10.47 -4.07 -4.19
CA ALA A 110 -11.49 -5.10 -4.00
C ALA A 110 -10.89 -6.46 -3.58
N ASP A 111 -9.76 -6.83 -4.17
CA ASP A 111 -9.06 -8.08 -3.87
C ASP A 111 -8.02 -7.91 -2.76
N PHE A 112 -7.35 -6.75 -2.69
CA PHE A 112 -6.25 -6.52 -1.74
C PHE A 112 -6.69 -6.01 -0.37
N GLY A 113 -7.77 -5.23 -0.29
CA GLY A 113 -8.22 -4.60 0.95
C GLY A 113 -8.58 -5.59 2.06
N ARG A 114 -8.91 -6.85 1.73
CA ARG A 114 -9.11 -7.92 2.73
C ARG A 114 -7.79 -8.45 3.27
N VAL A 115 -6.83 -8.75 2.38
CA VAL A 115 -5.50 -9.28 2.74
C VAL A 115 -4.70 -8.21 3.49
N ALA A 116 -4.75 -6.95 3.04
CA ALA A 116 -4.07 -5.84 3.67
C ALA A 116 -4.59 -5.55 5.08
N ALA A 117 -5.91 -5.50 5.28
CA ALA A 117 -6.51 -5.29 6.60
C ALA A 117 -6.16 -6.44 7.57
N GLN A 118 -6.10 -7.68 7.08
CA GLN A 118 -5.71 -8.84 7.90
C GLN A 118 -4.22 -8.80 8.28
N ASN A 119 -3.33 -8.50 7.34
CA ASN A 119 -1.89 -8.43 7.57
C ASN A 119 -1.51 -7.24 8.47
N ALA A 120 -2.09 -6.06 8.24
CA ALA A 120 -1.87 -4.88 9.08
C ALA A 120 -2.28 -5.15 10.54
N LYS A 121 -3.43 -5.81 10.74
CA LYS A 121 -3.88 -6.23 12.07
C LYS A 121 -2.92 -7.24 12.71
N GLN A 122 -2.42 -8.21 11.97
CA GLN A 122 -1.44 -9.18 12.50
C GLN A 122 -0.13 -8.51 12.90
N TYR A 123 0.40 -7.60 12.07
CA TYR A 123 1.64 -6.90 12.35
C TYR A 123 1.56 -6.04 13.62
N ILE A 124 0.45 -5.30 13.81
CA ILE A 124 0.22 -4.54 15.04
C ILE A 124 0.17 -5.45 16.27
N LEU A 125 -0.57 -6.57 16.18
CA LEU A 125 -0.64 -7.52 17.29
C LEU A 125 0.73 -8.11 17.65
N GLN A 126 1.63 -8.26 16.67
CA GLN A 126 3.00 -8.69 16.90
C GLN A 126 3.83 -7.60 17.60
N GLN A 127 3.76 -6.35 17.16
CA GLN A 127 4.46 -5.23 17.79
C GLN A 127 4.02 -4.95 19.24
N ILE A 128 2.76 -5.26 19.56
CA ILE A 128 2.22 -5.16 20.93
C ILE A 128 2.71 -6.32 21.82
N LYS A 129 2.90 -7.52 21.26
CA LYS A 129 3.32 -8.71 22.03
C LYS A 129 4.83 -8.84 22.23
N GLU A 130 5.62 -8.41 21.26
CA GLU A 130 7.07 -8.65 21.23
C GLU A 130 7.91 -7.49 21.78
N GLY A 131 7.29 -6.48 22.38
CA GLY A 131 8.08 -5.50 23.14
C GLY A 131 7.30 -4.80 24.21
#